data_AF-A0ABD5SIX0-F1
#
_entry.id   AF-A0ABD5SIX0-F1
#
_cell.length_a   1.000
_cell.length_b   1.000
_cell.length_c   1.000
_cell.angle_alpha   90.00
_cell.angle_beta   90.00
_cell.angle_gamma   90.00
#
_symmetry.space_group_name_H-M   'P 1'
#
loop_
_entity.id
_entity.type
_entity.pdbx_description
1 polymer ?
#
loop_
_entity_poly.entity_id
_entity_poly.type
_entity_poly.pdbx_seq_one_letter_code
_entity_poly.pdbx_strand_id
1 'polypeptide(L)'
;MSVGVEPGVISGSELEYIARCSDLDARDAIALLYHSVQNTANGSADRVTWAVSDDSKPDADQAMIRSRLSDLSRDQRLVLEVMADTHPATSSRVYEAYCERAANPVYDRTLRGWLPKLERYELMVKSGSEYEPVYEDREIALKELGIMV
;
A
#
# COMPACT_ATOMS: atom_id res chain seq x y z
N MET A 1 3.08 -25.09 11.85
CA MET A 1 3.80 -23.82 12.09
C MET A 1 3.26 -23.24 13.38
N SER A 2 4.12 -22.94 14.35
CA SER A 2 3.75 -22.15 15.53
C SER A 2 3.39 -20.75 15.03
N VAL A 3 2.16 -20.30 15.24
CA VAL A 3 1.77 -18.90 15.00
C VAL A 3 1.88 -18.22 16.36
N GLY A 4 2.93 -17.44 16.57
CA GLY A 4 3.16 -16.76 17.83
C GLY A 4 4.54 -16.12 17.92
N VAL A 5 4.65 -15.13 18.80
CA VAL A 5 5.93 -14.51 19.18
C VAL A 5 6.35 -15.14 20.50
N GLU A 6 7.59 -15.65 20.58
CA GLU A 6 8.07 -16.24 21.83
C GLU A 6 8.11 -15.19 22.96
N PRO A 7 7.76 -15.57 24.20
CA PRO A 7 7.82 -14.65 25.33
C PRO A 7 9.22 -14.03 25.49
N GLY A 8 9.28 -12.70 25.63
CA GLY A 8 10.53 -11.96 25.84
C GLY A 8 11.25 -11.51 24.57
N VAL A 9 10.87 -12.03 23.39
CA VAL A 9 11.39 -11.57 22.08
C VAL A 9 11.09 -10.10 21.85
N ILE A 10 9.93 -9.62 22.31
CA ILE A 10 9.54 -8.22 22.27
C ILE A 10 9.11 -7.73 23.65
N SER A 11 9.48 -6.49 23.99
CA SER A 11 9.08 -5.84 25.24
C SER A 11 7.82 -4.98 25.03
N GLY A 12 7.18 -4.58 26.14
CA GLY A 12 6.05 -3.65 26.09
C GLY A 12 6.42 -2.29 25.48
N SER A 13 7.61 -1.76 25.77
CA SER A 13 8.07 -0.48 25.22
C SER A 13 8.27 -0.53 23.71
N GLU A 14 8.67 -1.68 23.17
CA GLU A 14 8.81 -1.89 21.72
C GLU A 14 7.43 -2.05 21.04
N LEU A 15 6.47 -2.71 21.69
CA LEU A 15 5.08 -2.72 21.22
C LEU A 15 4.47 -1.31 21.21
N GLU A 16 4.73 -0.50 22.24
CA GLU A 16 4.32 0.91 22.28
C GLU A 16 5.02 1.76 21.20
N TYR A 17 6.27 1.44 20.85
CA TYR A 17 6.96 2.07 19.74
C TYR A 17 6.28 1.76 18.40
N ILE A 18 6.04 0.47 18.12
CA ILE A 18 5.32 0.03 16.91
C ILE A 18 3.94 0.68 16.82
N ALA A 19 3.19 0.70 17.92
CA ALA A 19 1.87 1.33 17.96
C ALA A 19 1.93 2.83 17.63
N ARG A 20 2.96 3.55 18.10
CA ARG A 20 3.18 4.97 17.78
C ARG A 20 3.58 5.21 16.32
N CYS A 21 4.24 4.25 15.67
CA CYS A 21 4.63 4.37 14.27
C CYS A 21 3.48 4.12 13.28
N SER A 22 2.33 3.60 13.73
CA SER A 22 1.31 3.05 12.84
C SER A 22 0.11 3.96 12.60
N ASP A 23 0.19 5.25 12.92
CA ASP A 23 -0.87 6.25 12.71
C ASP A 23 -2.29 5.80 13.14
N LEU A 24 -2.37 4.98 14.20
CA LEU A 24 -3.60 4.35 14.72
C LEU A 24 -4.27 3.33 13.78
N ASP A 25 -3.60 2.86 12.73
CA ASP A 25 -4.02 1.69 11.94
C ASP A 25 -3.41 0.40 12.55
N ALA A 26 -4.29 -0.46 13.07
CA ALA A 26 -3.89 -1.73 13.65
C ALA A 26 -3.25 -2.68 12.61
N ARG A 27 -3.60 -2.58 11.33
CA ARG A 27 -3.02 -3.42 10.27
C ARG A 27 -1.57 -3.06 10.04
N ASP A 28 -1.26 -1.77 10.02
CA ASP A 28 0.11 -1.28 9.85
C ASP A 28 0.95 -1.68 11.07
N ALA A 29 0.39 -1.58 12.29
CA ALA A 29 1.05 -2.06 13.51
C ALA A 29 1.33 -3.57 13.49
N ILE A 30 0.38 -4.37 13.04
CA ILE A 30 0.53 -5.82 12.93
C ILE A 30 1.54 -6.18 11.84
N ALA A 31 1.51 -5.51 10.69
CA ALA A 31 2.47 -5.73 9.61
C ALA A 31 3.89 -5.38 10.08
N LEU A 32 4.07 -4.22 10.72
CA LEU A 32 5.35 -3.81 11.28
C LEU A 32 5.86 -4.81 12.32
N LEU A 33 5.02 -5.23 13.26
CA LEU A 33 5.37 -6.26 14.24
C LEU A 33 5.78 -7.58 13.59
N TYR A 34 5.02 -8.04 12.61
CA TYR A 34 5.29 -9.29 11.91
C TYR A 34 6.67 -9.25 11.24
N HIS A 35 6.96 -8.19 10.50
CA HIS A 35 8.25 -8.02 9.83
C HIS A 35 9.40 -7.79 10.81
N SER A 36 9.20 -7.04 11.90
CA SER A 36 10.20 -6.90 12.96
C SER A 36 10.60 -8.25 13.57
N VAL A 37 9.62 -9.10 13.87
CA VAL A 37 9.87 -10.43 14.43
C VAL A 37 10.57 -11.32 13.40
N GLN A 38 10.12 -11.30 12.15
CA GLN A 38 10.72 -12.09 11.07
C GLN A 38 12.17 -11.66 10.80
N ASN A 39 12.44 -10.36 10.75
CA ASN A 39 13.78 -9.81 10.50
C ASN A 39 14.72 -10.01 11.69
N THR A 40 14.20 -9.99 12.92
CA THR A 40 14.94 -10.42 14.11
C THR A 40 15.36 -11.89 13.98
N ALA A 41 14.42 -12.78 13.66
CA ALA A 41 14.68 -14.23 13.54
C ALA A 41 15.63 -14.59 12.38
N ASN A 42 15.57 -13.83 11.28
CA ASN A 42 16.47 -13.98 10.14
C ASN A 42 17.85 -13.34 10.38
N GLY A 43 17.94 -12.39 11.31
CA GLY A 43 19.17 -11.70 11.68
C GLY A 43 19.95 -12.42 12.79
N SER A 44 21.00 -11.76 13.28
CA SER A 44 21.77 -12.20 14.47
C SER A 44 21.27 -11.53 15.76
N ALA A 45 20.06 -10.98 15.75
CA ALA A 45 19.48 -10.30 16.90
C ALA A 45 18.55 -11.25 17.66
N ASP A 46 18.70 -11.33 18.98
CA ASP A 46 17.87 -12.22 19.81
C ASP A 46 16.51 -11.59 20.18
N ARG A 47 16.33 -10.29 19.92
CA ARG A 47 15.16 -9.51 20.35
C ARG A 47 14.79 -8.44 19.34
N VAL A 48 13.50 -8.14 19.26
CA VAL A 48 12.98 -6.99 18.52
C VAL A 48 13.40 -5.72 19.25
N THR A 49 14.06 -4.82 18.52
CA THR A 49 14.41 -3.47 18.98
C THR A 49 13.74 -2.44 18.09
N TRP A 50 13.72 -1.19 18.54
CA TRP A 50 13.23 -0.06 17.73
C TRP A 50 13.98 0.05 16.41
N ALA A 51 15.29 -0.23 16.40
CA ALA A 51 16.12 -0.22 15.19
C ALA A 51 15.67 -1.30 14.19
N VAL A 52 15.47 -2.53 14.67
CA VAL A 52 14.93 -3.61 13.81
C VAL A 52 13.53 -3.25 13.31
N SER A 53 12.72 -2.57 14.13
CA SER A 53 11.40 -2.12 13.71
C SER A 53 11.48 -1.04 12.64
N ASP A 54 12.38 -0.07 12.77
CA ASP A 54 12.61 0.94 11.73
C ASP A 54 13.08 0.32 10.42
N ASP A 55 14.03 -0.62 10.49
CA ASP A 55 14.55 -1.35 9.32
C ASP A 55 13.48 -2.23 8.66
N SER A 56 12.44 -2.61 9.40
CA SER A 56 11.33 -3.46 8.91
C SER A 56 10.17 -2.67 8.31
N LYS A 57 10.16 -1.33 8.42
CA LYS A 57 9.11 -0.49 7.83
C LYS A 57 8.92 -0.69 6.32
N PRO A 58 9.99 -0.74 5.49
CA PRO A 58 9.82 -0.95 4.05
C PRO A 58 9.13 -2.28 3.72
N ASP A 59 9.46 -3.35 4.44
CA ASP A 59 8.84 -4.66 4.24
C ASP A 59 7.36 -4.64 4.64
N ALA A 60 7.04 -3.99 5.76
CA ALA A 60 5.67 -3.84 6.23
C ALA A 60 4.82 -3.02 5.24
N ASP A 61 5.34 -1.88 4.77
CA ASP A 61 4.68 -1.04 3.77
C ASP A 61 4.45 -1.84 2.48
N GLN A 62 5.47 -2.57 2.01
CA GLN A 62 5.36 -3.41 0.81
C GLN A 62 4.29 -4.51 0.98
N ALA A 63 4.25 -5.18 2.13
CA ALA A 63 3.26 -6.20 2.43
C ALA A 63 1.84 -5.61 2.46
N MET A 64 1.66 -4.43 3.05
CA MET A 64 0.38 -3.72 3.08
C MET A 64 -0.08 -3.33 1.68
N ILE A 65 0.81 -2.75 0.86
CA ILE A 65 0.49 -2.39 -0.53
C ILE A 65 0.12 -3.64 -1.35
N ARG A 66 0.89 -4.73 -1.22
CA ARG A 66 0.58 -6.01 -1.90
C ARG A 66 -0.78 -6.56 -1.50
N SER A 67 -1.11 -6.52 -0.22
CA SER A 67 -2.41 -6.94 0.30
C SER A 67 -3.54 -6.10 -0.32
N ARG A 68 -3.41 -4.77 -0.28
CA ARG A 68 -4.39 -3.83 -0.84
C ARG A 68 -4.55 -3.97 -2.36
N LEU A 69 -3.46 -4.26 -3.08
CA LEU A 69 -3.48 -4.58 -4.52
C LEU A 69 -4.19 -5.91 -4.81
N SER A 70 -4.03 -6.92 -3.94
CA SER A 70 -4.69 -8.22 -4.10
C SER A 70 -6.22 -8.15 -3.92
N ASP A 71 -6.70 -7.14 -3.20
CA ASP A 71 -8.14 -6.87 -2.99
C ASP A 71 -8.79 -6.11 -4.16
N LEU A 72 -8.03 -5.74 -5.19
CA LEU A 72 -8.57 -5.01 -6.34
C LEU A 72 -9.21 -5.96 -7.36
N SER A 73 -10.32 -5.50 -7.94
CA SER A 73 -10.85 -6.15 -9.13
C SER A 73 -9.91 -5.95 -10.32
N ARG A 74 -10.08 -6.76 -11.37
CA ARG A 74 -9.33 -6.62 -12.62
C ARG A 74 -9.41 -5.21 -13.19
N ASP A 75 -10.61 -4.62 -13.25
CA ASP A 75 -10.78 -3.26 -13.77
C ASP A 75 -10.14 -2.20 -12.86
N GLN A 76 -10.21 -2.37 -11.54
CA GLN A 76 -9.54 -1.45 -10.60
C GLN A 76 -8.01 -1.48 -10.76
N ARG A 77 -7.45 -2.68 -10.98
CA ARG A 77 -6.02 -2.83 -11.26
C ARG A 77 -5.65 -2.18 -12.60
N LEU A 78 -6.46 -2.39 -13.63
CA LEU A 78 -6.26 -1.76 -14.94
C LEU A 78 -6.28 -0.22 -14.83
N VAL A 79 -7.10 0.35 -13.94
CA VAL A 79 -7.10 1.80 -13.68
C VAL A 79 -5.75 2.30 -13.17
N LEU A 80 -5.11 1.58 -12.24
CA LEU A 80 -3.76 1.93 -11.78
C LEU A 80 -2.73 1.77 -12.92
N GLU A 81 -2.84 0.71 -13.71
CA GLU A 81 -1.95 0.47 -14.85
C GLU A 81 -2.06 1.57 -15.92
N VAL A 82 -3.25 2.11 -16.19
CA VAL A 82 -3.41 3.22 -17.15
C VAL A 82 -3.01 4.57 -16.56
N MET A 83 -3.18 4.75 -15.25
CA MET A 83 -2.68 5.95 -14.57
C MET A 83 -1.16 6.03 -14.66
N ALA A 84 -0.46 4.90 -14.50
CA ALA A 84 1.00 4.85 -14.60
C ALA A 84 1.54 5.39 -15.94
N ASP A 85 0.78 5.22 -17.03
CA ASP A 85 1.18 5.73 -18.36
C ASP A 85 0.76 7.18 -18.63
N THR A 86 -0.14 7.71 -17.81
CA THR A 86 -0.77 9.03 -18.03
C THR A 86 -0.52 10.02 -16.89
N HIS A 87 0.21 9.61 -15.84
CA HIS A 87 0.42 10.39 -14.64
C HIS A 87 1.29 11.66 -14.86
N PRO A 88 0.98 12.76 -14.14
CA PRO A 88 -0.24 12.99 -13.35
C PRO A 88 -1.47 13.16 -14.26
N ALA A 89 -2.60 12.52 -13.92
CA ALA A 89 -3.80 12.50 -14.78
C ALA A 89 -5.06 13.01 -14.08
N THR A 90 -5.91 13.73 -14.83
CA THR A 90 -7.27 14.04 -14.37
C THR A 90 -8.15 12.80 -14.47
N SER A 91 -9.21 12.74 -13.67
CA SER A 91 -10.21 11.66 -13.73
C SER A 91 -10.76 11.37 -15.13
N SER A 92 -10.98 12.41 -15.95
CA SER A 92 -11.42 12.25 -17.34
C SER A 92 -10.34 11.59 -18.21
N ARG A 93 -9.07 11.99 -18.04
CA ARG A 93 -7.96 11.40 -18.78
C ARG A 93 -7.72 9.94 -18.41
N VAL A 94 -7.85 9.61 -17.12
CA VAL A 94 -7.80 8.22 -16.64
C VAL A 94 -8.90 7.38 -17.28
N TYR A 95 -10.13 7.91 -17.35
CA TYR A 95 -11.25 7.19 -17.96
C TYR A 95 -11.06 6.94 -19.46
N GLU A 96 -10.57 7.92 -20.20
CA GLU A 96 -10.22 7.75 -21.62
C GLU A 96 -9.20 6.62 -21.82
N ALA A 97 -8.07 6.67 -21.08
CA ALA A 97 -7.01 5.67 -21.19
C ALA A 97 -7.48 4.27 -20.75
N TYR A 98 -8.35 4.19 -19.74
CA TYR A 98 -8.99 2.94 -19.33
C TYR A 98 -9.88 2.38 -20.44
N CYS A 99 -10.70 3.21 -21.11
CA CYS A 99 -11.59 2.76 -22.17
C CYS A 99 -10.83 2.24 -23.40
N GLU A 100 -9.65 2.79 -23.69
CA GLU A 100 -8.79 2.31 -24.78
C GLU A 100 -8.25 0.90 -24.54
N ARG A 101 -8.14 0.45 -23.28
CA ARG A 101 -7.54 -0.85 -22.91
C ARG A 101 -8.55 -1.87 -22.39
N ALA A 102 -9.66 -1.42 -21.81
CA ALA A 102 -10.67 -2.29 -21.25
C ALA A 102 -11.47 -2.98 -22.36
N ALA A 103 -11.52 -4.31 -22.31
CA ALA A 103 -12.32 -5.08 -23.27
C ALA A 103 -13.84 -4.83 -23.14
N ASN A 104 -14.31 -4.52 -21.93
CA ASN A 104 -15.69 -4.16 -21.64
C ASN A 104 -15.68 -3.04 -20.58
N PRO A 105 -15.52 -1.77 -21.00
CA PRO A 105 -15.33 -0.67 -20.07
C PRO A 105 -16.55 -0.46 -19.19
N VAL A 106 -16.32 -0.29 -17.89
CA VAL A 106 -17.35 0.21 -16.98
C VAL A 106 -17.68 1.67 -17.29
N TYR A 107 -18.83 2.15 -16.82
CA TYR A 107 -19.20 3.56 -16.91
C TYR A 107 -18.24 4.48 -16.14
N ASP A 108 -18.03 5.70 -16.64
CA ASP A 108 -17.20 6.74 -16.02
C ASP A 108 -17.53 6.96 -14.53
N ARG A 109 -18.83 7.03 -14.21
CA ARG A 109 -19.30 7.17 -12.82
C ARG A 109 -18.78 6.03 -11.90
N THR A 110 -18.71 4.81 -12.41
CA THR A 110 -18.22 3.65 -11.66
C THR A 110 -16.72 3.78 -11.39
N LEU A 111 -15.92 4.11 -12.42
CA LEU A 111 -14.48 4.31 -12.29
C LEU A 111 -14.17 5.44 -11.30
N ARG A 112 -14.82 6.59 -11.45
CA ARG A 112 -14.66 7.74 -10.53
C ARG A 112 -15.01 7.36 -9.09
N GLY A 113 -15.96 6.43 -8.90
CA GLY A 113 -16.29 5.86 -7.59
C GLY A 113 -15.16 5.03 -6.96
N TRP A 114 -14.21 4.53 -7.75
CA TRP A 114 -13.05 3.79 -7.25
C TRP A 114 -11.89 4.70 -6.83
N LEU A 115 -11.73 5.88 -7.42
CA LEU A 115 -10.59 6.76 -7.11
C LEU A 115 -10.43 7.07 -5.61
N PRO A 116 -11.50 7.39 -4.84
CA PRO A 116 -11.39 7.56 -3.39
C PRO A 116 -11.04 6.28 -2.63
N LYS A 117 -11.37 5.10 -3.18
CA LYS A 117 -10.96 3.80 -2.60
C LYS A 117 -9.46 3.60 -2.82
N LEU A 118 -8.96 3.85 -4.03
CA LEU A 118 -7.55 3.69 -4.37
C LEU A 118 -6.65 4.67 -3.60
N GLU A 119 -7.13 5.91 -3.39
CA GLU A 119 -6.48 6.89 -2.51
C GLU A 119 -6.43 6.40 -1.05
N ARG A 120 -7.56 5.92 -0.50
CA ARG A 120 -7.62 5.36 0.87
C ARG A 120 -6.77 4.11 1.04
N TYR A 121 -6.54 3.37 -0.02
CA TYR A 121 -5.63 2.22 -0.02
C TYR A 121 -4.17 2.65 -0.17
N GLU A 122 -3.91 3.96 -0.22
CA GLU A 122 -2.59 4.54 -0.40
C GLU A 122 -1.86 3.95 -1.62
N LEU A 123 -2.62 3.68 -2.69
CA LEU A 123 -2.06 3.22 -3.98
C LEU A 123 -1.79 4.39 -4.92
N MET A 124 -2.47 5.50 -4.68
CA MET A 124 -2.36 6.75 -5.41
C MET A 124 -2.57 7.92 -4.45
N VAL A 125 -2.14 9.10 -4.88
CA VAL A 125 -2.38 10.38 -4.21
C VAL A 125 -3.27 11.25 -5.08
N LYS A 126 -4.14 12.02 -4.43
CA LYS A 126 -4.93 13.07 -5.06
C LYS A 126 -4.32 14.42 -4.72
N SER A 127 -4.11 15.25 -5.73
CA SER A 127 -3.69 16.65 -5.59
C SER A 127 -4.58 17.56 -6.44
N GLY A 128 -4.33 18.87 -6.37
CA GLY A 128 -5.10 19.87 -7.12
C GLY A 128 -6.38 20.33 -6.41
N SER A 129 -7.22 21.06 -7.15
CA SER A 129 -8.46 21.62 -6.61
C SER A 129 -9.58 20.59 -6.57
N GLU A 130 -10.66 20.89 -5.85
CA GLU A 130 -11.86 20.04 -5.82
C GLU A 130 -12.48 19.86 -7.21
N TYR A 131 -12.38 20.87 -8.07
CA TYR A 131 -12.99 20.91 -9.40
C TYR A 131 -12.15 20.24 -10.48
N GLU A 132 -10.84 20.19 -10.28
CA GLU A 132 -9.90 19.58 -11.22
C GLU A 132 -8.85 18.77 -10.44
N PRO A 133 -9.26 17.64 -9.83
CA PRO A 133 -8.34 16.80 -9.10
C PRO A 133 -7.43 16.05 -10.07
N VAL A 134 -6.16 15.98 -9.70
CA VAL A 134 -5.13 15.24 -10.42
C VAL A 134 -4.70 14.08 -9.55
N TYR A 135 -4.52 12.93 -10.19
CA TYR A 135 -4.19 11.69 -9.53
C TYR A 135 -2.83 11.18 -10.02
N GLU A 136 -2.05 10.64 -9.09
CA GLU A 136 -0.73 10.11 -9.34
C GLU A 136 -0.55 8.83 -8.53
N ASP A 137 -0.05 7.77 -9.16
CA ASP A 137 0.26 6.52 -8.46
C ASP A 137 1.41 6.71 -7.48
N ARG A 138 1.39 5.96 -6.37
CA ARG A 138 2.55 5.92 -5.48
C ARG A 138 3.61 4.99 -6.04
N GLU A 139 4.87 5.40 -5.90
CA GLU A 139 6.05 4.66 -6.38
C GLU A 139 6.05 3.19 -5.94
N ILE A 140 5.74 2.94 -4.67
CA ILE A 140 5.65 1.59 -4.10
C ILE A 140 4.55 0.73 -4.75
N ALA A 141 3.42 1.33 -5.14
CA ALA A 141 2.35 0.63 -5.81
C ALA A 141 2.75 0.24 -7.24
N LEU A 142 3.41 1.15 -7.97
CA LEU A 142 3.94 0.87 -9.31
C LEU A 142 5.00 -0.24 -9.30
N LYS A 143 5.88 -0.24 -8.30
CA LYS A 143 6.88 -1.28 -8.10
C LYS A 143 6.23 -2.65 -7.84
N GLU A 144 5.23 -2.72 -6.96
CA GLU A 144 4.50 -3.98 -6.69
C GLU A 144 3.64 -4.44 -7.88
N LEU A 145 3.21 -3.52 -8.75
CA LEU A 145 2.55 -3.86 -10.02
C LEU A 145 3.54 -4.37 -11.08
N GLY A 146 4.85 -4.20 -10.87
CA GLY A 146 5.88 -4.56 -11.83
C GLY A 146 6.00 -3.61 -13.02
N ILE A 147 5.51 -2.38 -12.87
CA ILE A 147 5.50 -1.35 -13.93
C ILE A 147 6.78 -0.50 -13.89
N MET A 148 7.43 -0.41 -12.73
CA MET A 148 8.66 0.36 -12.52
C MET A 148 9.74 -0.52 -11.87
N VAL A 149 10.98 -0.40 -12.36
CA VAL A 149 12.17 -1.16 -11.92
C VAL A 149 13.21 -0.22 -11.35
#